data_AF-A0AAU7KR06-F1
#
_entry.id   AF-A0AAU7KR06-F1
#
_cell.length_a   1.000
_cell.length_b   1.000
_cell.length_c   1.000
_cell.angle_alpha   90.00
_cell.angle_beta   90.00
_cell.angle_gamma   90.00
#
_symmetry.space_group_name_H-M   'P 1'
#
loop_
_entity.id
_entity.type
_entity.pdbx_description
1 polymer ?
#
loop_
_entity_poly.entity_id
_entity_poly.type
_entity_poly.pdbx_seq_one_letter_code
_entity_poly.pdbx_strand_id
1 'polypeptide(L)'
;MRLSFKAVSAAPDYYEISGDTVTAYIDDQAEQYDLSPLPEGARLTGVSPVGGATPISTATRIDGELHVTLLQRVIAGQYPGRKARWRGQATIDARDYSPDTCYVVPTGMAGVDDYEIVRGVDVAGNTGWTVRKKETADG
;
A
#
# COMPACT_ATOMS: atom_id res chain seq x y z
N MET A 1 3.42 -12.54 -11.23
CA MET A 1 3.10 -11.11 -11.01
C MET A 1 4.10 -10.50 -10.04
N ARG A 2 4.55 -9.28 -10.32
CA ARG A 2 5.41 -8.46 -9.48
C ARG A 2 4.62 -7.31 -8.87
N LEU A 3 4.80 -7.07 -7.58
CA LEU A 3 4.09 -6.02 -6.85
C LEU A 3 5.02 -4.90 -6.43
N SER A 4 4.54 -3.68 -6.56
CA SER A 4 5.12 -2.47 -6.00
C SER A 4 4.03 -1.72 -5.25
N PHE A 5 4.42 -0.87 -4.29
CA PHE A 5 3.46 -0.21 -3.42
C PHE A 5 3.65 1.30 -3.41
N LYS A 6 2.53 2.02 -3.39
CA LYS A 6 2.51 3.48 -3.29
C LYS A 6 1.69 3.90 -2.07
N ALA A 7 2.30 4.73 -1.24
CA ALA A 7 1.67 5.26 -0.04
C ALA A 7 0.62 6.31 -0.41
N VAL A 8 -0.59 6.19 0.14
CA VAL A 8 -1.71 7.13 -0.02
C VAL A 8 -2.54 7.22 1.25
N SER A 9 -3.40 8.22 1.37
CA SER A 9 -4.31 8.38 2.52
C SER A 9 -5.56 7.50 2.44
N ALA A 10 -5.95 7.04 1.24
CA ALA A 10 -7.11 6.19 1.01
C ALA A 10 -6.74 5.05 0.07
N ALA A 11 -6.87 3.81 0.55
CA ALA A 11 -6.57 2.56 -0.15
C ALA A 11 -7.35 1.42 0.53
N PRO A 12 -7.49 0.25 -0.13
CA PRO A 12 -7.98 -0.98 0.49
C PRO A 12 -7.24 -1.34 1.80
N ASP A 13 -7.91 -2.11 2.66
CA ASP A 13 -7.37 -2.58 3.92
C ASP A 13 -6.36 -3.71 3.70
N TYR A 14 -6.65 -4.59 2.74
CA TYR A 14 -5.78 -5.64 2.26
C TYR A 14 -6.14 -6.10 0.83
N TYR A 15 -5.32 -6.99 0.30
CA TYR A 15 -5.52 -7.62 -1.01
C TYR A 15 -5.47 -9.14 -0.90
N GLU A 16 -6.09 -9.83 -1.84
CA GLU A 16 -5.79 -11.21 -2.18
C GLU A 16 -5.25 -11.27 -3.60
N ILE A 17 -4.20 -12.07 -3.82
CA ILE A 17 -3.53 -12.17 -5.12
C ILE A 17 -3.55 -13.61 -5.58
N SER A 18 -4.06 -13.85 -6.79
CA SER A 18 -4.12 -15.19 -7.38
C SER A 18 -3.85 -15.11 -8.89
N GLY A 19 -2.68 -15.60 -9.31
CA GLY A 19 -2.24 -15.49 -10.70
C GLY A 19 -2.14 -14.02 -11.15
N ASP A 20 -2.96 -13.65 -12.14
CA ASP A 20 -3.07 -12.29 -12.67
C ASP A 20 -4.29 -11.51 -12.10
N THR A 21 -4.96 -12.08 -11.10
CA THR A 21 -6.10 -11.47 -10.43
C THR A 21 -5.67 -10.82 -9.11
N VAL A 22 -6.16 -9.60 -8.88
CA VAL A 22 -6.08 -8.90 -7.60
C VAL A 22 -7.49 -8.70 -7.07
N THR A 23 -7.76 -9.13 -5.85
CA THR A 23 -9.01 -8.78 -5.14
C THR A 23 -8.66 -7.78 -4.04
N ALA A 24 -9.35 -6.65 -4.02
CA ALA A 24 -9.14 -5.61 -3.02
C ALA A 24 -10.31 -5.58 -2.03
N TYR A 25 -9.99 -5.49 -0.74
CA TYR A 25 -10.97 -5.51 0.35
C TYR A 25 -10.95 -4.19 1.11
N ILE A 26 -12.14 -3.63 1.34
CA ILE A 26 -12.33 -2.44 2.18
C ILE A 26 -13.61 -2.62 2.98
N ASP A 27 -13.49 -2.61 4.31
CA ASP A 27 -14.59 -2.97 5.21
C ASP A 27 -15.25 -4.30 4.78
N ASP A 28 -16.56 -4.31 4.53
CA ASP A 28 -17.33 -5.49 4.07
C ASP A 28 -17.43 -5.59 2.53
N GLN A 29 -16.69 -4.77 1.78
CA GLN A 29 -16.71 -4.75 0.32
C GLN A 29 -15.46 -5.40 -0.26
N ALA A 30 -15.65 -6.14 -1.36
CA ALA A 30 -14.57 -6.71 -2.15
C ALA A 30 -14.82 -6.44 -3.62
N GLU A 31 -13.77 -6.09 -4.36
CA GLU A 31 -13.81 -5.97 -5.82
C GLU A 31 -12.63 -6.74 -6.43
N GLN A 32 -12.91 -7.49 -7.49
CA GLN A 32 -11.94 -8.32 -8.18
C GLN A 32 -11.51 -7.67 -9.50
N TYR A 33 -10.21 -7.62 -9.73
CA TYR A 33 -9.58 -7.07 -10.93
C TYR A 33 -8.81 -8.17 -11.64
N ASP A 34 -9.37 -8.67 -12.75
CA ASP A 34 -8.67 -9.60 -13.65
C ASP A 34 -7.77 -8.82 -14.61
N LEU A 35 -6.46 -8.99 -14.46
CA LEU A 35 -5.45 -8.34 -15.29
C LEU A 35 -4.90 -9.27 -16.38
N SER A 36 -5.40 -10.51 -16.48
CA SER A 36 -5.00 -11.46 -17.52
C SER A 36 -5.22 -10.94 -18.95
N PRO A 37 -6.25 -10.11 -19.26
CA PRO A 37 -6.43 -9.58 -20.60
C PRO A 37 -5.44 -8.48 -20.97
N LEU A 38 -4.61 -7.99 -20.04
CA LEU A 38 -3.66 -6.91 -20.29
C LEU A 38 -2.54 -7.38 -21.23
N PRO A 39 -2.45 -6.85 -22.47
CA PRO A 39 -1.45 -7.29 -23.44
C PRO A 39 -0.06 -6.73 -23.11
N GLU A 40 0.95 -7.29 -23.76
CA GLU A 40 2.35 -6.85 -23.65
C GLU A 40 2.51 -5.35 -23.95
N GLY A 41 3.24 -4.63 -23.10
CA GLY A 41 3.49 -3.19 -23.22
C GLY A 41 2.29 -2.29 -22.92
N ALA A 42 1.08 -2.83 -22.73
CA ALA A 42 -0.07 -2.04 -22.34
C ALA A 42 0.01 -1.64 -20.87
N ARG A 43 -0.43 -0.41 -20.59
CA ARG A 43 -0.50 0.17 -19.26
C ARG A 43 -1.94 0.42 -18.89
N LEU A 44 -2.40 -0.24 -17.83
CA LEU A 44 -3.62 0.10 -17.13
C LEU A 44 -3.32 1.18 -16.09
N THR A 45 -4.13 2.22 -16.05
CA THR A 45 -4.05 3.26 -15.02
C THR A 45 -5.43 3.57 -14.49
N GLY A 46 -5.61 3.54 -13.16
CA GLY A 46 -6.89 3.84 -12.54
C GLY A 46 -7.95 2.77 -12.84
N VAL A 47 -8.08 1.80 -11.94
CA VAL A 47 -9.20 0.84 -11.97
C VAL A 47 -10.40 1.39 -11.19
N SER A 48 -11.58 0.81 -11.42
CA SER A 48 -12.79 1.14 -10.65
C SER A 48 -12.49 1.10 -9.15
N PRO A 49 -12.91 2.10 -8.36
CA PRO A 49 -12.66 2.11 -6.93
C PRO A 49 -13.53 1.06 -6.20
N VAL A 50 -13.02 0.54 -5.11
CA VAL A 50 -13.77 -0.27 -4.12
C VAL A 50 -13.93 0.58 -2.86
N GLY A 51 -15.15 0.70 -2.32
CA GLY A 51 -15.43 1.56 -1.16
C GLY A 51 -14.94 3.00 -1.31
N GLY A 52 -14.89 3.54 -2.55
CA GLY A 52 -14.38 4.88 -2.84
C GLY A 52 -12.85 5.01 -2.89
N ALA A 53 -12.09 3.94 -2.71
CA ALA A 53 -10.63 3.92 -2.84
C ALA A 53 -10.17 3.23 -4.11
N THR A 54 -9.19 3.80 -4.82
CA THR A 54 -8.57 3.16 -5.99
C THR A 54 -7.54 2.12 -5.53
N PRO A 55 -7.70 0.81 -5.82
CA PRO A 55 -6.76 -0.21 -5.35
C PRO A 55 -5.47 -0.28 -6.16
N ILE A 56 -5.58 -0.18 -7.49
CA ILE A 56 -4.46 -0.34 -8.42
C ILE A 56 -4.13 1.02 -9.03
N SER A 57 -2.93 1.52 -8.74
CA SER A 57 -2.44 2.75 -9.37
C SER A 57 -2.14 2.52 -10.84
N THR A 58 -1.39 1.46 -11.12
CA THR A 58 -0.94 1.08 -12.46
C THR A 58 -0.73 -0.42 -12.56
N ALA A 59 -0.99 -1.00 -13.73
CA ALA A 59 -0.52 -2.34 -14.09
C ALA A 59 0.07 -2.29 -15.50
N THR A 60 1.16 -3.02 -15.73
CA THR A 60 1.79 -3.12 -17.05
C THR A 60 2.38 -4.51 -17.22
N ARG A 61 2.34 -5.05 -18.44
CA ARG A 61 3.05 -6.29 -18.77
C ARG A 61 4.36 -5.94 -19.49
N ILE A 62 5.47 -6.49 -19.00
CA ILE A 62 6.82 -6.29 -19.54
C ILE A 62 7.47 -7.67 -19.66
N ASP A 63 7.89 -8.04 -20.86
CA ASP A 63 8.53 -9.31 -21.19
C ASP A 63 7.70 -10.53 -20.71
N GLY A 64 6.37 -10.44 -20.82
CA GLY A 64 5.44 -11.46 -20.36
C GLY A 64 5.15 -11.45 -18.85
N GLU A 65 5.89 -10.71 -18.03
CA GLU A 65 5.66 -10.57 -16.59
C GLU A 65 4.71 -9.40 -16.29
N LEU A 66 3.68 -9.65 -15.47
CA LEU A 66 2.75 -8.61 -15.03
C LEU A 66 3.33 -7.86 -13.82
N HIS A 67 3.51 -6.54 -13.95
CA HIS A 67 3.94 -5.63 -12.89
C HIS A 67 2.76 -4.76 -12.44
N VAL A 68 2.43 -4.80 -11.14
CA VAL A 68 1.30 -4.09 -10.56
C VAL A 68 1.78 -3.15 -9.45
N THR A 69 1.23 -1.95 -9.42
CA THR A 69 1.42 -0.98 -8.33
C THR A 69 0.14 -0.87 -7.53
N LEU A 70 0.14 -1.46 -6.35
CA LEU A 70 -0.96 -1.40 -5.39
C LEU A 70 -0.83 -0.16 -4.50
N LEU A 71 -1.97 0.35 -4.04
CA LEU A 71 -1.99 1.44 -3.07
C LEU A 71 -1.99 0.88 -1.63
N GLN A 72 -1.21 1.48 -0.74
CA GLN A 72 -1.18 1.11 0.68
C GLN A 72 -1.47 2.33 1.55
N ARG A 73 -2.44 2.17 2.47
CA ARG A 73 -2.95 3.26 3.32
C ARG A 73 -1.93 3.62 4.40
N VAL A 74 -1.52 4.90 4.44
CA VAL A 74 -0.66 5.47 5.48
C VAL A 74 -1.32 6.68 6.14
N ILE A 75 -1.15 6.84 7.45
CA ILE A 75 -1.81 7.90 8.24
C ILE A 75 -0.85 8.86 8.95
N ALA A 76 0.46 8.57 8.96
CA ALA A 76 1.44 9.45 9.60
C ALA A 76 1.48 10.89 9.00
N GLY A 77 0.92 11.10 7.81
CA GLY A 77 0.78 12.41 7.19
C GLY A 77 -0.29 13.32 7.83
N GLN A 78 -1.20 12.78 8.65
CA GLN A 78 -2.34 13.53 9.20
C GLN A 78 -2.09 14.18 10.57
N TYR A 79 -0.96 13.87 11.23
CA TYR A 79 -0.59 14.60 12.45
C TYR A 79 -0.01 15.98 12.09
N PRO A 80 -0.60 17.11 12.56
CA PRO A 80 -0.23 18.47 12.15
C PRO A 80 1.27 18.80 12.31
N GLY A 81 1.97 18.15 13.24
CA GLY A 81 3.39 18.36 13.51
C GLY A 81 4.31 17.18 13.19
N ARG A 82 3.82 16.08 12.63
CA ARG A 82 4.58 14.80 12.54
C ARG A 82 4.44 14.11 11.18
N LYS A 83 4.60 14.87 10.10
CA LYS A 83 4.53 14.33 8.73
C LYS A 83 5.68 13.36 8.49
N ALA A 84 5.35 12.12 8.17
CA ALA A 84 6.30 11.18 7.58
C ALA A 84 6.24 11.27 6.05
N ARG A 85 7.40 11.23 5.42
CA ARG A 85 7.50 11.02 3.96
C ARG A 85 7.62 9.52 3.71
N TRP A 86 6.95 9.04 2.66
CA TRP A 86 6.93 7.63 2.31
C TRP A 86 7.43 7.45 0.88
N ARG A 87 8.22 6.41 0.66
CA ARG A 87 8.61 5.94 -0.67
C ARG A 87 8.08 4.52 -0.88
N GLY A 88 7.82 4.16 -2.13
CA GLY A 88 7.59 2.75 -2.48
C GLY A 88 8.83 1.92 -2.17
N GLN A 89 8.65 0.69 -1.69
CA GLN A 89 9.72 -0.28 -1.56
C GLN A 89 10.11 -0.86 -2.93
N ALA A 90 11.23 -1.58 -2.95
CA ALA A 90 11.58 -2.50 -4.01
C ALA A 90 10.42 -3.47 -4.32
N THR A 91 10.33 -3.85 -5.59
CA THR A 91 9.35 -4.78 -6.11
C THR A 91 9.46 -6.16 -5.46
N ILE A 92 8.34 -6.77 -5.11
CA ILE A 92 8.26 -8.14 -4.56
C ILE A 92 7.58 -9.09 -5.54
N ASP A 93 7.76 -10.39 -5.35
CA ASP A 93 6.88 -11.38 -5.98
C ASP A 93 5.50 -11.36 -5.29
N ALA A 94 4.42 -11.51 -6.06
CA ALA A 94 3.07 -11.57 -5.51
C ALA A 94 2.87 -12.68 -4.47
N ARG A 95 3.64 -13.78 -4.55
CA ARG A 95 3.60 -14.89 -3.58
C ARG A 95 4.15 -14.52 -2.20
N ASP A 96 4.95 -13.47 -2.12
CA ASP A 96 5.54 -12.96 -0.89
C ASP A 96 4.67 -11.87 -0.23
N TYR A 97 3.50 -11.59 -0.80
CA TYR A 97 2.57 -10.61 -0.25
C TYR A 97 1.93 -11.12 1.05
N SER A 98 1.91 -10.25 2.05
CA SER A 98 1.25 -10.44 3.34
C SER A 98 0.48 -9.16 3.71
N PRO A 99 -0.80 -9.26 4.11
CA PRO A 99 -1.58 -8.10 4.52
C PRO A 99 -1.04 -7.44 5.81
N ASP A 100 -0.29 -8.19 6.61
CA ASP A 100 0.29 -7.74 7.88
C ASP A 100 1.67 -7.07 7.72
N THR A 101 2.10 -6.83 6.47
CA THR A 101 3.39 -6.19 6.15
C THR A 101 3.20 -4.81 5.53
N CYS A 102 3.98 -3.85 6.02
CA CYS A 102 4.09 -2.53 5.38
C CYS A 102 5.15 -2.59 4.27
N TYR A 103 4.73 -2.39 3.03
CA TYR A 103 5.60 -2.39 1.86
C TYR A 103 5.92 -0.99 1.34
N VAL A 104 5.54 0.05 2.09
CA VAL A 104 5.98 1.42 1.86
C VAL A 104 6.93 1.82 2.96
N VAL A 105 8.07 2.38 2.56
CA VAL A 105 9.15 2.68 3.49
C VAL A 105 9.08 4.16 3.85
N PRO A 106 8.96 4.51 5.14
CA PRO A 106 9.12 5.89 5.56
C PRO A 106 10.57 6.33 5.31
N THR A 107 10.77 7.52 4.74
CA THR A 107 12.10 8.11 4.50
C THR A 107 12.54 9.03 5.63
N GLY A 108 11.75 9.09 6.70
CA GLY A 108 11.99 9.90 7.88
C GLY A 108 10.69 10.47 8.43
N MET A 109 10.75 10.88 9.69
CA MET A 109 9.67 11.53 10.42
C MET A 109 10.22 12.80 11.05
N ALA A 110 9.50 13.92 10.90
CA ALA A 110 9.95 15.18 11.48
C ALA A 110 10.08 15.04 13.02
N GLY A 111 11.30 15.28 13.53
CA GLY A 111 11.60 15.25 14.96
C GLY A 111 11.70 13.87 15.60
N VAL A 112 11.86 12.80 14.81
CA VAL A 112 12.03 11.42 15.31
C VAL A 112 13.13 10.69 14.52
N ASP A 113 14.26 10.45 15.18
CA ASP A 113 15.42 9.78 14.58
C ASP A 113 15.36 8.24 14.69
N ASP A 114 14.62 7.72 15.66
CA ASP A 114 14.36 6.28 15.82
C ASP A 114 12.86 6.01 15.89
N TYR A 115 12.36 5.26 14.89
CA TYR A 115 10.96 4.94 14.75
C TYR A 115 10.76 3.46 14.40
N GLU A 116 9.55 2.98 14.67
CA GLU A 116 9.04 1.71 14.20
C GLU A 116 7.79 1.93 13.34
N ILE A 117 7.54 1.01 12.41
CA ILE A 117 6.37 1.03 11.53
C ILE A 117 5.31 0.13 12.15
N VAL A 118 4.13 0.69 12.40
CA VAL A 118 3.02 0.00 13.06
C VAL A 118 1.69 0.31 12.40
N ARG A 119 0.67 -0.51 12.64
CA ARG A 119 -0.73 -0.16 12.39
C ARG A 119 -1.20 0.79 13.49
N GLY A 120 -1.98 1.80 13.13
CA GLY A 120 -2.51 2.76 14.09
C GLY A 120 -3.78 3.44 13.61
N VAL A 121 -4.25 4.38 14.42
CA VAL A 121 -5.42 5.24 14.16
C VAL A 121 -5.00 6.69 14.38
N ASP A 122 -5.36 7.59 13.46
CA ASP A 122 -5.08 9.02 13.61
C ASP A 122 -6.16 9.74 14.45
N VAL A 123 -5.97 11.05 14.65
CA VAL A 123 -6.90 11.89 15.44
C VAL A 123 -8.28 12.03 14.82
N ALA A 124 -8.43 11.75 13.52
CA ALA A 124 -9.70 11.78 12.81
C ALA A 124 -10.35 10.38 12.73
N GLY A 125 -9.74 9.36 13.34
CA GLY A 125 -10.25 7.99 13.35
C GLY A 125 -9.83 7.16 12.13
N ASN A 126 -8.98 7.67 11.24
CA ASN A 126 -8.54 6.89 10.08
C ASN A 126 -7.50 5.85 10.50
N THR A 127 -7.68 4.62 10.02
CA THR A 127 -6.75 3.51 10.23
C THR A 127 -5.68 3.48 9.14
N GLY A 128 -4.49 2.96 9.44
CA GLY A 128 -3.48 2.69 8.42
C GLY A 128 -2.09 2.47 9.00
N TRP A 129 -1.10 2.40 8.11
CA TRP A 129 0.30 2.32 8.52
C TRP A 129 0.81 3.69 8.99
N THR A 130 1.53 3.69 10.10
CA THR A 130 2.11 4.87 10.69
C THR A 130 3.50 4.58 11.22
N VAL A 131 4.21 5.65 11.56
CA VAL A 131 5.46 5.57 12.30
C VAL A 131 5.23 6.09 13.71
N ARG A 132 5.79 5.40 14.70
CA ARG A 132 5.86 5.89 16.07
C ARG A 132 7.30 5.87 16.55
N LYS A 133 7.64 6.79 17.46
CA LYS A 133 8.95 6.78 18.14
C LYS A 133 9.07 5.46 18.90
N LYS A 134 10.20 4.76 18.78
CA LYS A 134 10.47 3.63 19.65
C LYS A 134 10.61 4.16 21.08
N GLU A 135 9.85 3.59 22.00
CA GLU A 135 10.14 3.83 23.41
C GLU A 135 11.52 3.23 23.70
N THR A 136 12.49 4.08 23.98
CA THR A 136 13.67 3.63 24.70
C THR A 136 13.17 3.12 26.03
N ALA A 137 13.49 1.87 26.36
CA ALA A 137 13.31 1.36 27.71
C ALA A 137 14.20 2.20 28.63
N ASP A 138 13.67 3.31 29.13
CA ASP A 138 14.28 4.07 30.21
C ASP A 138 14.04 3.23 31.47
N GLY A 139 15.14 2.68 32.00
CA GLY A 139 15.18 1.95 33.27
C GLY A 139 15.08 2.86 34.49
#